data_AF-A0A0G0TRS1-F1
#
_entry.id   AF-A0A0G0TRS1-F1
#
_cell.length_a   1.000
_cell.length_b   1.000
_cell.length_c   1.000
_cell.angle_alpha   90.00
_cell.angle_beta   90.00
_cell.angle_gamma   90.00
#
_symmetry.space_group_name_H-M   'P 1'
#
loop_
_entity.id
_entity.type
_entity.pdbx_description
1 polymer ?
#
loop_
_entity_poly.entity_id
_entity_poly.type
_entity_poly.pdbx_seq_one_letter_code
_entity_poly.pdbx_strand_id
1 'polypeptide(L)'
;MKLIKQENQMGCGIACAAVILNFSYKRTFKLFSLGKADFTGFTCKEIVDALKRGGLDYSYKYIKPRLKNIIYKEDTIVFIQRSNKYKHGHYLVRGRNIWMDPWINFPNANRRSGFRKRLPGKSIYVIFSN
;
A
#
# COMPACT_ATOMS: atom_id res chain seq x y z
N MET A 1 -5.72 9.38 9.63
CA MET A 1 -5.72 8.26 8.68
C MET A 1 -7.14 7.74 8.49
N LYS A 2 -7.62 7.67 7.24
CA LYS A 2 -8.93 7.08 6.88
C LYS A 2 -8.74 5.60 6.49
N LEU A 3 -9.75 4.77 6.72
CA LEU A 3 -9.77 3.39 6.21
C LEU A 3 -10.18 3.42 4.74
N ILE A 4 -9.29 2.98 3.85
CA ILE A 4 -9.60 2.84 2.42
C ILE A 4 -9.50 1.36 2.07
N LYS A 5 -10.66 0.78 1.73
CA LYS A 5 -10.78 -0.58 1.20
C LYS A 5 -10.27 -0.61 -0.24
N GLN A 6 -9.53 -1.66 -0.62
CA GLN A 6 -9.27 -1.89 -2.04
C GLN A 6 -10.55 -2.36 -2.76
N GLU A 7 -10.84 -1.76 -3.91
CA GLU A 7 -12.02 -2.12 -4.71
C GLU A 7 -11.65 -3.15 -5.77
N ASN A 8 -10.50 -2.98 -6.45
CA ASN A 8 -9.98 -3.96 -7.41
C ASN A 8 -9.21 -5.11 -6.73
N GLN A 9 -9.07 -6.24 -7.44
CA GLN A 9 -8.42 -7.46 -6.92
C GLN A 9 -6.95 -7.25 -6.53
N MET A 10 -6.21 -6.47 -7.33
CA MET A 10 -4.80 -6.12 -7.13
C MET A 10 -4.64 -4.64 -6.76
N GLY A 11 -5.67 -4.07 -6.13
CA GLY A 11 -5.81 -2.66 -5.84
C GLY A 11 -5.18 -2.16 -4.54
N CYS A 12 -4.42 -2.99 -3.81
CA CYS A 12 -3.88 -2.63 -2.49
C CYS A 12 -2.94 -1.40 -2.52
N GLY A 13 -2.15 -1.25 -3.59
CA GLY A 13 -1.30 -0.06 -3.79
C GLY A 13 -2.10 1.24 -3.95
N ILE A 14 -3.21 1.20 -4.70
CA ILE A 14 -4.11 2.35 -4.89
C ILE A 14 -4.72 2.78 -3.56
N ALA A 15 -5.20 1.81 -2.76
CA ALA A 15 -5.80 2.10 -1.46
C ALA A 15 -4.79 2.73 -0.48
N CYS A 16 -3.54 2.25 -0.48
CA CYS A 16 -2.47 2.84 0.32
C CYS A 16 -2.15 4.27 -0.15
N ALA A 17 -1.99 4.50 -1.45
CA ALA A 17 -1.77 5.83 -2.00
C ALA A 17 -2.94 6.78 -1.71
N ALA A 18 -4.18 6.30 -1.73
CA ALA A 18 -5.37 7.09 -1.42
C ALA A 18 -5.37 7.60 0.03
N VAL A 19 -4.88 6.79 0.97
CA VAL A 19 -4.71 7.21 2.36
C VAL A 19 -3.71 8.35 2.47
N ILE A 20 -2.54 8.21 1.84
CA ILE A 20 -1.48 9.24 1.86
C ILE A 20 -1.97 10.54 1.21
N LEU A 21 -2.60 10.45 0.04
CA LEU A 21 -3.12 11.61 -0.69
C LEU A 21 -4.38 12.23 -0.06
N ASN A 22 -4.95 11.60 0.97
CA ASN A 22 -6.26 11.95 1.52
C ASN A 22 -7.37 12.02 0.44
N PHE A 23 -7.29 11.12 -0.55
CA PHE A 23 -8.25 11.00 -1.64
C PHE A 23 -9.18 9.79 -1.43
N SER A 24 -10.25 9.71 -2.22
CA SER A 24 -11.04 8.48 -2.33
C SER A 24 -10.32 7.46 -3.21
N TYR A 25 -10.64 6.17 -3.05
CA TYR A 25 -10.09 5.11 -3.89
C TYR A 25 -10.29 5.41 -5.38
N LYS A 26 -11.53 5.73 -5.78
CA LYS A 26 -11.89 6.09 -7.16
C LYS A 26 -11.14 7.31 -7.69
N ARG A 27 -10.87 8.33 -6.87
CA ARG A 27 -10.08 9.49 -7.28
C ARG A 27 -8.62 9.09 -7.50
N THR A 28 -8.03 8.34 -6.56
CA THR A 28 -6.65 7.89 -6.66
C THR A 28 -6.43 6.91 -7.81
N PHE A 29 -7.39 6.05 -8.11
CA PHE A 29 -7.37 5.13 -9.25
C PHE A 29 -7.06 5.84 -10.58
N LYS A 30 -7.57 7.06 -10.77
CA LYS A 30 -7.32 7.88 -11.97
C LYS A 30 -5.86 8.33 -12.14
N LEU A 31 -5.04 8.23 -11.09
CA LEU A 31 -3.61 8.57 -11.13
C LEU A 31 -2.75 7.40 -11.63
N PHE A 32 -3.32 6.20 -11.72
CA PHE A 32 -2.65 4.97 -12.15
C PHE A 32 -2.99 4.61 -13.61
N SER A 33 -2.17 3.77 -14.23
CA SER A 33 -2.47 3.22 -15.55
C SER A 33 -3.65 2.23 -15.47
N LEU A 34 -4.54 2.28 -16.46
CA LEU A 34 -5.72 1.42 -16.54
C LEU A 34 -5.35 -0.07 -16.68
N GLY A 35 -6.25 -0.96 -16.28
CA GLY A 35 -6.17 -2.41 -16.48
C GLY A 35 -5.35 -3.19 -15.44
N LYS A 36 -4.28 -2.62 -14.87
CA LYS A 36 -3.41 -3.37 -13.94
C LYS A 36 -4.04 -3.71 -12.60
N ALA A 37 -4.95 -2.88 -12.11
CA ALA A 37 -5.55 -3.02 -10.79
C ALA A 37 -6.34 -4.33 -10.61
N ASP A 38 -6.79 -4.96 -11.69
CA ASP A 38 -7.58 -6.18 -11.64
C ASP A 38 -6.75 -7.47 -11.79
N PHE A 39 -5.55 -7.39 -12.37
CA PHE A 39 -4.79 -8.59 -12.75
C PHE A 39 -3.39 -8.69 -12.12
N THR A 40 -2.59 -7.63 -12.20
CA THR A 40 -1.15 -7.68 -11.86
C THR A 40 -0.78 -6.79 -10.68
N GLY A 41 -1.54 -5.73 -10.44
CA GLY A 41 -1.21 -4.72 -9.43
C GLY A 41 -0.15 -3.73 -9.91
N PHE A 42 0.40 -2.98 -8.95
CA PHE A 42 1.33 -1.89 -9.23
C PHE A 42 2.67 -2.10 -8.53
N THR A 43 3.74 -1.77 -9.25
CA THR A 43 5.10 -1.72 -8.71
C THR A 43 5.28 -0.52 -7.77
N CYS A 44 6.32 -0.53 -6.93
CA CYS A 44 6.64 0.61 -6.08
C CYS A 44 6.88 1.89 -6.88
N LYS A 45 7.51 1.77 -8.05
CA LYS A 45 7.73 2.89 -8.97
C LYS A 45 6.42 3.52 -9.42
N GLU A 46 5.45 2.70 -9.85
CA GLU A 46 4.14 3.20 -10.30
C GLU A 46 3.33 3.84 -9.17
N ILE A 47 3.45 3.32 -7.95
CA ILE A 47 2.82 3.94 -6.77
C ILE A 47 3.47 5.31 -6.50
N VAL A 48 4.80 5.41 -6.56
CA VAL A 48 5.52 6.69 -6.41
C VAL A 48 5.14 7.67 -7.52
N ASP A 49 5.07 7.22 -8.78
CA ASP A 49 4.63 8.07 -9.90
C ASP A 49 3.20 8.59 -9.69
N ALA A 50 2.29 7.75 -9.15
CA ALA A 50 0.94 8.16 -8.81
C ALA A 50 0.89 9.16 -7.64
N LEU A 51 1.71 8.97 -6.60
CA LEU A 51 1.87 9.94 -5.51
C LEU A 51 2.39 11.29 -6.03
N LYS A 52 3.36 11.26 -6.94
CA LYS A 52 3.90 12.45 -7.61
C LYS A 52 2.84 13.18 -8.43
N ARG A 53 2.03 12.46 -9.21
CA ARG A 53 0.87 13.05 -9.93
C ARG A 53 -0.18 13.63 -8.97
N GLY A 54 -0.24 13.12 -7.75
CA GLY A 54 -1.06 13.65 -6.66
C GLY A 54 -0.43 14.82 -5.89
N GLY A 55 0.77 15.26 -6.26
CA GLY A 55 1.46 16.40 -5.66
C GLY A 55 2.38 16.06 -4.48
N LEU A 56 2.68 14.79 -4.23
CA LEU A 56 3.56 14.37 -3.13
C LEU A 56 4.88 13.77 -3.64
N ASP A 57 5.98 14.11 -2.98
CA ASP A 57 7.30 13.60 -3.33
C ASP A 57 7.72 12.43 -2.42
N TYR A 58 7.97 11.29 -3.05
CA TYR A 58 8.21 10.01 -2.39
C TYR A 58 9.30 9.24 -3.12
N SER A 59 10.00 8.39 -2.38
CA SER A 59 10.96 7.42 -2.90
C SER A 59 10.62 6.02 -2.44
N TYR A 60 11.20 5.01 -3.09
CA TYR A 60 11.10 3.62 -2.65
C TYR A 60 12.47 2.96 -2.54
N LYS A 61 12.62 2.03 -1.60
CA LYS A 61 13.86 1.27 -1.37
C LYS A 61 13.56 -0.18 -0.99
N TYR A 62 14.47 -1.08 -1.37
CA TYR A 62 14.50 -2.43 -0.82
C TYR A 62 14.96 -2.39 0.65
N ILE A 63 14.29 -3.14 1.53
CA ILE A 63 14.56 -3.11 2.97
C ILE A 63 15.79 -3.97 3.27
N LYS A 64 16.92 -3.30 3.53
CA LYS A 64 18.14 -3.91 4.06
C LYS A 64 18.06 -3.99 5.60
N PRO A 65 18.83 -4.88 6.26
CA PRO A 65 18.88 -4.96 7.71
C PRO A 65 19.24 -3.64 8.41
N ARG A 66 19.95 -2.71 7.78
CA ARG A 66 20.23 -1.39 8.35
C ARG A 66 19.07 -0.39 8.23
N LEU A 67 18.05 -0.69 7.43
CA LEU A 67 16.93 0.19 7.12
C LEU A 67 15.61 -0.29 7.76
N LYS A 68 15.63 -1.28 8.66
CA LYS A 68 14.39 -1.91 9.17
C LYS A 68 13.46 -0.89 9.84
N ASN A 69 14.01 0.14 10.48
CA ASN A 69 13.22 1.11 11.24
C ASN A 69 12.48 2.12 10.35
N ILE A 70 12.88 2.29 9.08
CA ILE A 70 12.23 3.27 8.19
C ILE A 70 10.76 2.90 7.94
N ILE A 71 10.41 1.62 8.03
CA ILE A 71 9.04 1.14 7.82
C ILE A 71 8.07 1.62 8.91
N TYR A 72 8.58 2.03 10.07
CA TYR A 72 7.74 2.48 11.18
C TYR A 72 7.50 3.98 11.16
N LYS A 73 8.13 4.72 10.23
CA LYS A 73 7.83 6.13 10.02
C LYS A 73 6.39 6.29 9.52
N GLU A 74 5.76 7.37 9.96
CA GLU A 74 4.45 7.78 9.51
C GLU A 74 4.42 7.98 7.99
N ASP A 75 3.23 7.80 7.40
CA ASP A 75 2.97 8.01 5.97
C ASP A 75 3.87 7.18 5.04
N THR A 76 4.33 6.01 5.51
CA THR A 76 5.07 5.04 4.70
C THR A 76 4.18 3.93 4.19
N ILE A 77 4.43 3.46 2.96
CA ILE A 77 3.78 2.27 2.40
C ILE A 77 4.80 1.15 2.35
N VAL A 78 4.44 -0.05 2.79
CA VAL A 78 5.31 -1.23 2.70
C VAL A 78 4.69 -2.27 1.79
N PHE A 79 5.56 -2.97 1.06
CA PHE A 79 5.20 -4.20 0.36
C PHE A 79 5.67 -5.38 1.20
N ILE A 80 4.73 -6.23 1.64
CA ILE A 80 5.05 -7.52 2.22
C ILE A 80 5.21 -8.57 1.13
N GLN A 81 6.21 -9.44 1.31
CA GLN A 81 6.54 -10.48 0.34
C GLN A 81 5.43 -11.52 0.19
N ARG A 82 5.51 -12.29 -0.90
CA ARG A 82 4.63 -13.41 -1.18
C ARG A 82 4.67 -14.45 -0.06
N SER A 83 3.52 -15.01 0.28
CA SER A 83 3.35 -16.06 1.29
C SER A 83 2.14 -16.93 0.94
N ASN A 84 1.93 -18.02 1.69
CA ASN A 84 0.75 -18.89 1.52
C ASN A 84 -0.57 -18.11 1.62
N LYS A 85 -0.62 -17.13 2.53
CA LYS A 85 -1.76 -16.21 2.65
C LYS A 85 -1.75 -15.18 1.51
N TYR A 86 -0.66 -14.43 1.34
CA TYR A 86 -0.59 -13.36 0.34
C TYR A 86 0.18 -13.84 -0.89
N LYS A 87 -0.48 -14.60 -1.78
CA LYS A 87 0.18 -15.23 -2.95
C LYS A 87 0.86 -14.25 -3.90
N HIS A 88 0.46 -12.98 -3.91
CA HIS A 88 1.05 -11.93 -4.76
C HIS A 88 1.79 -10.85 -3.96
N GLY A 89 2.00 -11.08 -2.66
CA GLY A 89 2.39 -10.02 -1.74
C GLY A 89 1.23 -9.07 -1.45
N HIS A 90 1.48 -8.02 -0.67
CA HIS A 90 0.43 -7.08 -0.28
C HIS A 90 1.01 -5.73 0.15
N TYR A 91 0.32 -4.64 -0.17
CA TYR A 91 0.69 -3.32 0.32
C TYR A 91 -0.10 -2.96 1.58
N LEU A 92 0.59 -2.36 2.55
CA LEU A 92 0.00 -1.75 3.75
C LEU A 92 0.59 -0.36 3.93
N VAL A 93 -0.17 0.56 4.53
CA VAL A 93 0.30 1.92 4.82
C VAL A 93 0.34 2.16 6.32
N ARG A 94 1.38 2.84 6.78
CA ARG A 94 1.61 3.25 8.16
C ARG A 94 0.92 4.59 8.40
N GLY A 95 0.18 4.69 9.49
CA GLY A 95 -0.35 5.95 9.96
C GLY A 95 -0.77 5.85 11.43
N ARG A 96 -0.58 6.91 12.21
CA ARG A 96 -0.90 6.99 13.65
C ARG A 96 -0.39 5.80 14.46
N ASN A 97 0.85 5.39 14.21
CA ASN A 97 1.47 4.25 14.86
C ASN A 97 0.70 2.91 14.69
N ILE A 98 -0.18 2.80 13.69
CA ILE A 98 -0.88 1.57 13.26
C ILE A 98 -0.75 1.36 11.76
N TRP A 99 -1.02 0.15 11.28
CA TRP A 99 -1.01 -0.19 9.85
C TRP A 99 -2.44 -0.24 9.33
N MET A 100 -2.73 0.46 8.24
CA MET A 100 -3.95 0.22 7.48
C MET A 100 -3.69 -0.91 6.48
N ASP A 101 -4.49 -1.97 6.59
CA ASP A 101 -4.57 -3.06 5.64
C ASP A 101 -5.80 -2.84 4.74
N PRO A 102 -5.63 -2.67 3.43
CA PRO A 102 -6.74 -2.41 2.51
C PRO A 102 -7.65 -3.63 2.27
N TRP A 103 -7.23 -4.83 2.71
CA TRP A 103 -7.98 -6.09 2.66
C TRP A 103 -7.70 -6.95 3.90
N ILE A 104 -8.13 -6.46 5.08
CA ILE A 104 -7.87 -7.06 6.39
C ILE A 104 -8.36 -8.52 6.50
N ASN A 105 -9.46 -8.83 5.81
CA ASN A 105 -10.14 -10.13 5.78
C ASN A 105 -9.81 -10.97 4.54
N PHE A 106 -8.67 -10.72 3.87
CA PHE A 106 -8.20 -11.56 2.76
C PHE A 106 -8.17 -13.06 3.14
N PRO A 107 -8.67 -13.99 2.28
CA PRO A 107 -9.09 -13.80 0.87
C PRO A 107 -10.59 -13.56 0.65
N ASN A 108 -11.36 -13.14 1.67
CA ASN A 108 -12.82 -13.00 1.52
C ASN A 108 -13.20 -11.98 0.44
N ALA A 109 -14.03 -12.39 -0.52
CA ALA A 109 -14.48 -11.58 -1.66
C ALA A 109 -15.22 -10.30 -1.25
N ASN A 110 -15.97 -10.33 -0.13
CA ASN A 110 -16.50 -9.12 0.49
C ASN A 110 -15.40 -8.40 1.26
N ARG A 111 -14.53 -7.71 0.51
CA ARG A 111 -13.31 -7.08 1.04
C ARG A 111 -13.67 -6.06 2.12
N ARG A 112 -12.81 -5.96 3.14
CA ARG A 112 -12.88 -4.93 4.19
C ARG A 112 -11.48 -4.37 4.41
N SER A 113 -11.36 -3.07 4.60
CA SER A 113 -10.15 -2.47 5.18
C SER A 113 -10.18 -2.55 6.70
N GLY A 114 -9.02 -2.53 7.33
CA GLY A 114 -8.92 -2.51 8.79
C GLY A 114 -7.54 -2.08 9.28
N PHE A 115 -7.42 -1.95 10.58
CA PHE A 115 -6.13 -1.61 11.21
C PHE A 115 -5.44 -2.85 11.78
N ARG A 116 -4.11 -2.87 11.69
CA ARG A 116 -3.25 -3.85 12.35
C ARG A 116 -2.23 -3.14 13.23
N LYS A 117 -2.01 -3.68 14.44
CA LYS A 117 -0.90 -3.25 15.30
C LYS A 117 0.47 -3.71 14.76
N ARG A 118 0.51 -4.84 14.05
CA ARG A 118 1.72 -5.47 13.50
C ARG A 118 1.54 -5.83 12.03
N LEU A 119 2.63 -5.86 11.27
CA LEU A 119 2.59 -6.32 9.87
C LEU A 119 2.24 -7.82 9.82
N PRO A 120 1.39 -8.26 8.88
CA PRO A 120 0.99 -9.65 8.75
C PRO A 120 2.00 -10.50 7.94
N GLY A 121 3.17 -9.94 7.61
CA GLY A 121 4.21 -10.60 6.82
C GLY A 121 5.50 -9.79 6.79
N LYS A 122 6.55 -10.38 6.21
CA LYS A 122 7.86 -9.73 6.06
C LYS A 122 7.80 -8.65 4.97
N SER A 123 8.05 -7.40 5.34
CA SER A 123 8.20 -6.29 4.40
C SER A 123 9.53 -6.39 3.64
N ILE A 124 9.50 -6.23 2.32
CA ILE A 124 10.70 -6.26 1.46
C ILE A 124 10.94 -4.94 0.71
N TYR A 125 9.91 -4.14 0.49
CA TYR A 125 10.03 -2.78 0.00
C TYR A 125 9.31 -1.79 0.92
N VAL A 126 9.80 -0.56 0.90
CA VAL A 126 9.20 0.59 1.57
C VAL A 126 9.16 1.76 0.59
N ILE A 127 8.06 2.47 0.61
CA ILE A 127 7.81 3.75 -0.05
C ILE A 127 7.69 4.79 1.08
N PHE A 128 8.46 5.86 1.01
CA PHE A 128 8.60 6.85 2.09
C PHE A 128 8.75 8.25 1.50
N SER A 129 8.32 9.27 2.25
CA SER A 129 8.44 10.66 1.84
C SER A 129 9.92 11.06 1.74
N ASN A 130 10.26 11.87 0.75
CA ASN A 130 11.60 12.46 0.66
C ASN A 130 11.82 13.56 1.72
#